data_AF-A0A374VEK2-F1
#
_entry.id   AF-A0A374VEK2-F1
#
_cell.length_a   1.000
_cell.length_b   1.000
_cell.length_c   1.000
_cell.angle_alpha   90.00
_cell.angle_beta   90.00
_cell.angle_gamma   90.00
#
_symmetry.space_group_name_H-M   'P 1'
#
loop_
_entity.id
_entity.type
_entity.pdbx_description
1 polymer ?
#
loop_
_entity_poly.entity_id
_entity_poly.type
_entity_poly.pdbx_seq_one_letter_code
_entity_poly.pdbx_strand_id
1 'polypeptide(L)'
;MKRLMWIVCALLLTVGANAQTKVIEKSAKKVPGWLNTAVDDYLIVSVTANSLADGQSKALNEITERIIQAVANNVSVSKKNVMSEVNTNGNIESSDAFIQVSKMKSANLPFLKGISLSNVEEIYWEKVQDKATKKEHYNYNVKYPFSSAEQRKLIAEFETLDAEKVAKYETLEQKLHEIESVDEIKQAIAELNTLSEYFFDEVRLSQVKGLIGQYNDLYKSISVTGTFIEGGKYQCQVLLEGNPVKVSSTPKVKSNCASQISTRPQDGMFIISYNAQDCLPEEENLLDITFIINGKRYQHQAFLSEAGGGVGSGSFSVVPEGKIILMADSVVAVNRKLFNINIRLTLNNRGGTPFGLKALELHVPEISTPIIFDDIDGVYKTKGIVQIKALAEGEFTAKEKKASAFSFVQGSITFVNPVTGAVERARLSLPYVTNWE
;
A
#
# COMPACT_ATOMS: atom_id res chain seq x y z
N MET A 1 -1.47 67.29 -16.19
CA MET A 1 -1.56 65.81 -16.34
C MET A 1 -1.99 65.40 -17.75
N LYS A 2 -1.18 65.74 -18.78
CA LYS A 2 -1.31 65.25 -20.17
C LYS A 2 0.05 65.02 -20.84
N ARG A 3 1.15 65.16 -20.09
CA ARG A 3 2.54 65.00 -20.57
C ARG A 3 3.25 63.75 -20.03
N LEU A 4 2.63 63.00 -19.10
CA LEU A 4 3.17 61.72 -18.62
C LEU A 4 2.69 60.53 -19.47
N MET A 5 1.62 60.70 -20.24
CA MET A 5 1.02 59.64 -21.06
C MET A 5 1.68 59.50 -22.44
N TRP A 6 2.51 60.46 -22.85
CA TRP A 6 3.29 60.39 -24.10
C TRP A 6 4.67 59.73 -23.93
N ILE A 7 5.17 59.60 -22.71
CA ILE A 7 6.48 59.00 -22.44
C ILE A 7 6.38 57.48 -22.25
N VAL A 8 5.21 56.95 -21.83
CA VAL A 8 5.00 55.50 -21.69
C VAL A 8 4.71 54.81 -23.05
N CYS A 9 4.12 55.52 -24.02
CA CYS A 9 3.99 55.00 -25.39
C CYS A 9 5.25 55.15 -26.25
N ALA A 10 6.22 55.99 -25.86
CA ALA A 10 7.46 56.19 -26.60
C ALA A 10 8.65 55.35 -26.08
N LEU A 11 8.54 54.72 -24.90
CA LEU A 11 9.59 53.85 -24.34
C LEU A 11 9.35 52.34 -24.52
N LEU A 12 8.23 51.93 -25.11
CA LEU A 12 7.98 50.53 -25.50
C LEU A 12 8.46 50.19 -26.93
N LEU A 13 9.12 51.14 -27.61
CA LEU A 13 9.61 50.98 -29.00
C LEU A 13 11.13 50.82 -29.15
N THR A 14 11.88 50.60 -28.06
CA THR A 14 13.35 50.42 -28.14
C THR A 14 13.85 49.18 -27.41
N VAL A 15 13.30 48.01 -27.75
CA VAL A 15 14.04 46.73 -27.77
C VAL A 15 13.67 45.97 -29.04
N GLY A 16 13.66 46.68 -30.17
CA GLY A 16 13.74 46.06 -31.49
C GLY A 16 15.20 46.09 -31.93
N ALA A 17 16.05 45.23 -31.37
CA ALA A 17 17.28 44.90 -32.08
C ALA A 17 16.82 44.33 -33.43
N ASN A 18 17.03 45.11 -34.49
CA ASN A 18 16.62 44.80 -35.85
C ASN A 18 17.33 43.53 -36.34
N ALA A 19 16.83 42.37 -35.93
CA ALA A 19 17.08 41.11 -36.62
C ALA A 19 16.27 41.17 -37.94
N GLN A 20 16.76 41.97 -38.89
CA GLN A 20 16.27 41.87 -40.26
C GLN A 20 16.69 40.51 -40.77
N THR A 21 15.75 39.59 -40.85
CA THR A 21 15.97 38.26 -41.37
C THR A 21 15.86 38.24 -42.90
N LYS A 22 16.63 37.36 -43.55
CA LYS A 22 16.56 37.09 -44.98
C LYS A 22 16.16 35.64 -45.18
N VAL A 23 15.08 35.39 -45.90
CA VAL A 23 14.72 34.03 -46.35
C VAL A 23 15.71 33.61 -47.44
N ILE A 24 16.42 32.52 -47.19
CA ILE A 24 17.39 31.92 -48.12
C ILE A 24 16.69 30.88 -48.99
N GLU A 25 15.86 30.05 -48.38
CA GLU A 25 15.22 28.90 -49.02
C GLU A 25 13.84 28.67 -48.41
N LYS A 26 12.95 28.03 -49.16
CA LYS A 26 11.61 27.68 -48.69
C LYS A 26 11.06 26.46 -49.41
N SER A 27 10.25 25.71 -48.69
CA SER A 27 9.55 24.51 -49.17
C SER A 27 8.60 24.75 -50.36
N ALA A 28 7.98 25.92 -50.45
CA ALA A 28 7.02 26.27 -51.50
C ALA A 28 7.18 27.70 -52.00
N LYS A 29 6.82 27.95 -53.27
CA LYS A 29 6.96 29.28 -53.89
C LYS A 29 6.08 30.35 -53.24
N LYS A 30 4.90 29.99 -52.77
CA LYS A 30 3.96 30.89 -52.08
C LYS A 30 3.83 30.45 -50.63
N VAL A 31 3.72 31.44 -49.73
CA VAL A 31 3.36 31.19 -48.34
C VAL A 31 1.93 30.65 -48.32
N PRO A 32 1.65 29.53 -47.63
CA PRO A 32 0.29 28.99 -47.56
C PRO A 32 -0.66 29.93 -46.83
N GLY A 33 -1.93 29.97 -47.26
CA GLY A 33 -2.95 30.86 -46.68
C GLY A 33 -3.39 30.48 -45.25
N TRP A 34 -3.13 29.23 -44.84
CA TRP A 34 -3.36 28.77 -43.47
C TRP A 34 -2.29 29.30 -42.49
N LEU A 35 -1.16 29.80 -42.98
CA LEU A 35 -0.10 30.30 -42.12
C LEU A 35 -0.50 31.66 -41.54
N ASN A 36 -0.48 31.77 -40.21
CA ASN A 36 -0.93 32.94 -39.43
C ASN A 36 -2.44 33.22 -39.47
N THR A 37 -3.26 32.26 -39.87
CA THR A 37 -4.72 32.34 -39.77
C THR A 37 -5.24 31.28 -38.81
N ALA A 38 -6.36 31.57 -38.13
CA ALA A 38 -7.09 30.53 -37.41
C ALA A 38 -7.82 29.68 -38.45
N VAL A 39 -7.57 28.38 -38.43
CA VAL A 39 -8.21 27.41 -39.33
C VAL A 39 -9.01 26.45 -38.48
N ASP A 40 -10.32 26.42 -38.68
CA ASP A 40 -11.20 25.48 -37.98
C ASP A 40 -10.75 24.04 -38.23
N ASP A 41 -10.83 23.21 -37.19
CA ASP A 41 -10.43 21.79 -37.19
C ASP A 41 -8.93 21.49 -37.38
N TYR A 42 -8.05 22.49 -37.25
CA TYR A 42 -6.60 22.30 -37.32
C TYR A 42 -5.84 22.96 -36.17
N LEU A 43 -4.74 22.32 -35.77
CA LEU A 43 -3.66 22.94 -35.01
C LEU A 43 -2.61 23.49 -35.99
N ILE A 44 -2.40 24.80 -35.94
CA ILE A 44 -1.29 25.46 -36.64
C ILE A 44 -0.14 25.63 -35.65
N VAL A 45 0.97 24.94 -35.94
CA VAL A 45 2.18 24.91 -35.10
C VAL A 45 3.36 25.48 -35.88
N SER A 46 4.04 26.44 -35.28
CA SER A 46 5.20 27.13 -35.86
C SER A 46 6.36 27.06 -34.86
N VAL A 47 7.49 26.50 -35.28
CA VAL A 47 8.68 26.34 -34.43
C VAL A 47 9.94 26.82 -35.15
N THR A 48 10.91 27.31 -34.37
CA THR A 48 12.24 27.66 -34.87
C THR A 48 13.26 26.59 -34.49
N ALA A 49 14.05 26.15 -35.48
CA ALA A 49 14.96 25.02 -35.34
C ALA A 49 16.29 25.21 -36.08
N ASN A 50 17.33 24.50 -35.64
CA ASN A 50 18.64 24.57 -36.28
C ASN A 50 18.74 23.69 -37.54
N SER A 51 17.83 22.72 -37.69
CA SER A 51 17.72 21.83 -38.84
C SER A 51 16.27 21.44 -39.09
N LEU A 52 15.97 20.88 -40.26
CA LEU A 52 14.63 20.37 -40.57
C LEU A 52 14.22 19.21 -39.64
N ALA A 53 15.15 18.32 -39.29
CA ALA A 53 14.89 17.22 -38.36
C ALA A 53 14.59 17.72 -36.94
N ASP A 54 15.31 18.75 -36.47
CA ASP A 54 15.03 19.43 -35.20
C ASP A 54 13.65 20.12 -35.27
N GLY A 55 13.31 20.75 -36.39
CA GLY A 55 12.00 21.37 -36.62
C GLY A 55 10.84 20.37 -36.58
N GLN A 56 11.00 19.22 -37.23
CA GLN A 56 10.04 18.11 -37.18
C GLN A 56 9.79 17.63 -35.74
N SER A 57 10.87 17.37 -34.99
CA SER A 57 10.79 16.92 -33.60
C SER A 57 10.10 17.95 -32.71
N LYS A 58 10.50 19.23 -32.82
CA LYS A 58 9.88 20.33 -32.05
C LYS A 58 8.41 20.53 -32.38
N ALA A 59 8.04 20.48 -33.66
CA ALA A 59 6.65 20.64 -34.07
C ALA A 59 5.79 19.49 -33.55
N LEU A 60 6.27 18.24 -33.63
CA LEU A 60 5.56 17.09 -33.08
C LEU A 60 5.38 17.21 -31.55
N ASN A 61 6.41 17.66 -30.84
CA ASN A 61 6.34 17.90 -29.39
C ASN A 61 5.28 18.96 -29.03
N GLU A 62 5.28 20.10 -29.74
CA GLU A 62 4.31 21.18 -29.54
C GLU A 62 2.87 20.71 -29.85
N ILE A 63 2.67 19.95 -30.94
CA ILE A 63 1.36 19.35 -31.28
C ILE A 63 0.89 18.44 -30.14
N THR A 64 1.78 17.57 -29.66
CA THR A 64 1.49 16.64 -28.56
C THR A 64 1.07 17.40 -27.30
N GLU A 65 1.80 18.46 -26.95
CA GLU A 65 1.51 19.26 -25.76
C GLU A 65 0.17 19.99 -25.85
N ARG A 66 -0.16 20.58 -27.01
CA ARG A 66 -1.47 21.22 -27.22
C ARG A 66 -2.63 20.24 -27.15
N ILE A 67 -2.48 19.04 -27.69
CA ILE A 67 -3.50 17.98 -27.59
C ILE A 67 -3.68 17.54 -26.14
N ILE A 68 -2.58 17.33 -25.39
CA ILE A 68 -2.66 17.01 -23.95
C ILE A 68 -3.38 18.12 -23.19
N GLN A 69 -3.04 19.39 -23.43
CA GLN A 69 -3.71 20.53 -22.80
C GLN A 69 -5.21 20.57 -23.10
N ALA A 70 -5.60 20.28 -24.34
CA ALA A 70 -7.00 20.26 -24.76
C ALA A 70 -7.82 19.17 -24.04
N VAL A 71 -7.18 18.06 -23.67
CA VAL A 71 -7.79 17.00 -22.84
C VAL A 71 -7.78 17.40 -21.36
N ALA A 72 -6.63 17.81 -20.82
CA ALA A 72 -6.44 18.15 -19.41
C ALA A 72 -7.37 19.28 -18.93
N ASN A 73 -7.51 20.34 -19.74
CA ASN A 73 -8.37 21.48 -19.41
C ASN A 73 -9.85 21.11 -19.37
N ASN A 74 -10.28 20.14 -20.16
CA ASN A 74 -11.70 19.73 -20.16
C ASN A 74 -12.02 18.84 -18.94
N VAL A 75 -11.09 17.96 -18.58
CA VAL A 75 -11.19 17.08 -17.41
C VAL A 75 -11.09 17.85 -16.08
N SER A 76 -10.34 18.96 -16.03
CA SER A 76 -10.28 19.82 -14.83
C SER A 76 -11.54 20.67 -14.65
N VAL A 77 -12.16 21.13 -15.74
CA VAL A 77 -13.41 21.91 -15.72
C VAL A 77 -14.61 21.05 -15.29
N SER A 78 -14.65 19.76 -15.64
CA SER A 78 -15.69 18.84 -15.16
C SER A 78 -15.55 18.50 -13.66
N LYS A 79 -14.33 18.54 -13.10
CA LYS A 79 -14.08 18.33 -11.65
C LYS A 79 -14.23 19.61 -10.80
N LYS A 80 -14.01 20.81 -11.35
CA LYS A 80 -14.14 22.09 -10.61
C LYS A 80 -15.59 22.46 -10.24
N ASN A 81 -16.60 21.92 -10.95
CA ASN A 81 -18.01 22.12 -10.61
C ASN A 81 -18.45 21.42 -9.29
N VAL A 82 -17.65 20.51 -8.74
CA VAL A 82 -17.91 19.87 -7.43
C VAL A 82 -17.10 20.55 -6.30
N MET A 83 -16.15 21.42 -6.61
CA MET A 83 -15.18 21.96 -5.65
C MET A 83 -15.07 23.49 -5.63
N SER A 84 -16.06 24.18 -6.18
CA SER A 84 -16.16 25.65 -6.13
C SER A 84 -16.86 26.12 -4.84
N GLU A 85 -16.29 25.81 -3.68
CA GLU A 85 -16.64 26.53 -2.45
C GLU A 85 -15.44 26.75 -1.51
N VAL A 86 -14.20 26.86 -2.01
CA VAL A 86 -13.11 27.49 -1.25
C VAL A 86 -12.17 28.22 -2.22
N ASN A 87 -12.28 29.55 -2.26
CA ASN A 87 -11.52 30.41 -3.16
C ASN A 87 -10.52 31.25 -2.36
N THR A 88 -9.22 31.08 -2.60
CA THR A 88 -8.19 32.02 -2.14
C THR A 88 -7.05 32.15 -3.16
N ASN A 89 -6.94 33.34 -3.74
CA ASN A 89 -5.74 33.94 -4.36
C ASN A 89 -5.16 33.29 -5.64
N GLY A 90 -5.92 33.35 -6.74
CA GLY A 90 -5.61 34.08 -7.99
C GLY A 90 -4.27 33.97 -8.74
N ASN A 91 -3.25 33.21 -8.30
CA ASN A 91 -1.95 33.17 -8.97
C ASN A 91 -1.32 31.77 -9.10
N ILE A 92 -2.11 30.70 -8.93
CA ILE A 92 -1.62 29.31 -8.88
C ILE A 92 -1.91 28.52 -10.18
N GLU A 93 -2.80 28.98 -11.04
CA GLU A 93 -3.33 28.17 -12.17
C GLU A 93 -2.30 27.85 -13.29
N SER A 94 -1.30 28.71 -13.52
CA SER A 94 -0.33 28.51 -14.63
C SER A 94 0.74 27.44 -14.31
N SER A 95 1.17 27.36 -13.04
CA SER A 95 2.11 26.32 -12.59
C SER A 95 1.44 24.95 -12.59
N ASP A 96 0.19 24.87 -12.14
CA ASP A 96 -0.55 23.61 -12.05
C ASP A 96 -0.86 23.02 -13.44
N ALA A 97 -1.24 23.85 -14.41
CA ALA A 97 -1.49 23.41 -15.79
C ALA A 97 -0.21 22.86 -16.45
N PHE A 98 0.94 23.51 -16.27
CA PHE A 98 2.22 23.03 -16.79
C PHE A 98 2.66 21.71 -16.14
N ILE A 99 2.47 21.57 -14.83
CA ILE A 99 2.75 20.33 -14.10
C ILE A 99 1.85 19.18 -14.61
N GLN A 100 0.56 19.43 -14.85
CA GLN A 100 -0.36 18.42 -15.36
C GLN A 100 0.02 17.92 -16.76
N VAL A 101 0.37 18.81 -17.68
CA VAL A 101 0.79 18.45 -19.05
C VAL A 101 2.06 17.60 -19.02
N SER A 102 3.05 18.01 -18.23
CA SER A 102 4.30 17.26 -18.06
C SER A 102 4.04 15.86 -17.49
N LYS A 103 3.22 15.77 -16.43
CA LYS A 103 2.92 14.49 -15.78
C LYS A 103 2.04 13.56 -16.64
N MET A 104 1.11 14.10 -17.44
CA MET A 104 0.34 13.31 -18.43
C MET A 104 1.21 12.82 -19.59
N LYS A 105 2.23 13.60 -20.01
CA LYS A 105 3.18 13.20 -21.04
C LYS A 105 4.05 12.02 -20.59
N SER A 106 4.34 11.94 -19.28
CA SER A 106 5.02 10.77 -18.69
C SER A 106 4.11 9.57 -18.44
N ALA A 107 2.80 9.78 -18.34
CA ALA A 107 1.84 8.69 -18.25
C ALA A 107 1.74 8.00 -19.63
N ASN A 108 1.79 6.66 -19.66
CA ASN A 108 1.72 5.88 -20.90
C ASN A 108 0.29 5.85 -21.47
N LEU A 109 -0.25 7.01 -21.82
CA LEU A 109 -1.63 7.18 -22.27
C LEU A 109 -1.77 6.65 -23.72
N PRO A 110 -2.72 5.74 -23.99
CA PRO A 110 -2.87 5.11 -25.30
C PRO A 110 -3.01 6.10 -26.46
N PHE A 111 -3.74 7.21 -26.27
CA PHE A 111 -3.99 8.17 -27.34
C PHE A 111 -2.73 8.94 -27.78
N LEU A 112 -1.72 9.08 -26.92
CA LEU A 112 -0.45 9.74 -27.29
C LEU A 112 0.29 8.97 -28.39
N LYS A 113 0.06 7.65 -28.49
CA LYS A 113 0.66 6.81 -29.55
C LYS A 113 0.08 7.10 -30.93
N GLY A 114 -1.10 7.69 -30.99
CA GLY A 114 -1.75 8.08 -32.24
C GLY A 114 -1.22 9.39 -32.82
N ILE A 115 -0.47 10.20 -32.05
CA ILE A 115 0.05 11.49 -32.50
C ILE A 115 1.36 11.26 -33.25
N SER A 116 1.37 11.55 -34.55
CA SER A 116 2.52 11.26 -35.41
C SER A 116 2.64 12.24 -36.57
N LEU A 117 3.84 12.32 -37.15
CA LEU A 117 4.07 13.11 -38.37
C LEU A 117 3.34 12.56 -39.60
N SER A 118 2.89 11.30 -39.59
CA SER A 118 2.12 10.73 -40.72
C SER A 118 0.72 11.32 -40.83
N ASN A 119 0.21 11.89 -39.74
CA ASN A 119 -1.12 12.51 -39.72
C ASN A 119 -1.09 13.99 -40.15
N VAL A 120 0.10 14.54 -40.41
CA VAL A 120 0.26 15.92 -40.83
C VAL A 120 -0.31 16.11 -42.24
N GLU A 121 -1.17 17.12 -42.42
CA GLU A 121 -1.78 17.39 -43.71
C GLU A 121 -0.86 18.25 -44.59
N GLU A 122 -0.30 19.33 -44.04
CA GLU A 122 0.59 20.23 -44.76
C GLU A 122 1.78 20.68 -43.90
N ILE A 123 2.93 20.85 -44.55
CA ILE A 123 4.17 21.36 -43.96
C ILE A 123 4.65 22.54 -44.79
N TYR A 124 5.06 23.61 -44.12
CA TYR A 124 5.75 24.73 -44.74
C TYR A 124 6.98 25.13 -43.93
N TRP A 125 8.14 25.10 -44.55
CA TRP A 125 9.38 25.57 -43.94
C TRP A 125 10.06 26.68 -44.75
N GLU A 126 10.76 27.54 -44.02
CA GLU A 126 11.64 28.58 -44.52
C GLU A 126 13.00 28.48 -43.85
N LYS A 127 14.07 28.46 -44.64
CA LYS A 127 15.43 28.64 -44.16
C LYS A 127 15.70 30.14 -44.11
N VAL A 128 16.04 30.64 -42.93
CA VAL A 128 16.14 32.06 -42.63
C VAL A 128 17.52 32.36 -42.07
N GLN A 129 18.15 33.44 -42.54
CA GLN A 129 19.41 33.94 -42.03
C GLN A 129 19.24 35.32 -41.40
N ASP A 130 19.76 35.46 -40.20
CA ASP A 130 19.89 36.76 -39.56
C ASP A 130 20.95 37.60 -40.30
N LYS A 131 20.58 38.79 -40.79
CA LYS A 131 21.48 39.59 -41.64
C LYS A 131 22.73 40.08 -40.89
N ALA A 132 22.66 40.26 -39.57
CA ALA A 132 23.74 40.80 -38.75
C ALA A 132 24.72 39.72 -38.30
N THR A 133 24.19 38.61 -37.78
CA THR A 133 24.98 37.50 -37.23
C THR A 133 25.32 36.42 -38.24
N LYS A 134 24.68 36.44 -39.43
CA LYS A 134 24.74 35.41 -40.48
C LYS A 134 24.32 34.02 -40.02
N LYS A 135 23.77 33.88 -38.81
CA LYS A 135 23.27 32.60 -38.30
C LYS A 135 22.01 32.20 -39.06
N GLU A 136 21.97 30.93 -39.45
CA GLU A 136 20.86 30.32 -40.17
C GLU A 136 20.00 29.49 -39.21
N HIS A 137 18.70 29.53 -39.40
CA HIS A 137 17.71 28.68 -38.74
C HIS A 137 16.58 28.35 -39.70
N TYR A 138 15.74 27.41 -39.31
CA TYR A 138 14.53 27.03 -40.03
C TYR A 138 13.31 27.48 -39.22
N ASN A 139 12.39 28.14 -39.89
CA ASN A 139 11.01 28.27 -39.41
C ASN A 139 10.23 27.11 -40.00
N TYR A 140 9.76 26.21 -39.16
CA TYR A 140 9.07 24.99 -39.55
C TYR A 140 7.62 25.07 -39.08
N ASN A 141 6.67 24.97 -40.02
CA ASN A 141 5.25 25.14 -39.77
C ASN A 141 4.48 23.90 -40.19
N VAL A 142 3.52 23.52 -39.37
CA VAL A 142 2.72 22.30 -39.54
C VAL A 142 1.24 22.64 -39.42
N LYS A 143 0.45 22.11 -40.35
CA LYS A 143 -1.01 22.07 -40.31
C LYS A 143 -1.43 20.65 -39.93
N TYR A 144 -1.84 20.48 -38.67
CA TYR A 144 -2.20 19.17 -38.11
C TYR A 144 -3.71 19.06 -37.90
N PRO A 145 -4.39 18.02 -38.44
CA PRO A 145 -5.82 17.82 -38.23
C PRO A 145 -6.15 17.60 -36.75
N PHE A 146 -7.02 18.43 -36.18
CA PHE A 146 -7.47 18.31 -34.81
C PHE A 146 -8.83 19.01 -34.65
N SER A 147 -9.90 18.28 -35.00
CA SER A 147 -11.26 18.79 -34.93
C SER A 147 -11.82 18.78 -33.52
N SER A 148 -12.90 19.55 -33.31
CA SER A 148 -13.68 19.47 -32.05
C SER A 148 -14.30 18.08 -31.83
N ALA A 149 -14.50 17.30 -32.90
CA ALA A 149 -14.95 15.91 -32.79
C ALA A 149 -13.83 15.00 -32.27
N GLU A 150 -12.60 15.15 -32.81
CA GLU A 150 -11.45 14.37 -32.34
C GLU A 150 -11.10 14.73 -30.90
N GLN A 151 -11.12 16.02 -30.52
CA GLN A 151 -10.90 16.43 -29.14
C GLN A 151 -11.89 15.74 -28.18
N ARG A 152 -13.19 15.74 -28.50
CA ARG A 152 -14.22 15.08 -27.68
C ARG A 152 -14.01 13.57 -27.57
N LYS A 153 -13.59 12.93 -28.66
CA LYS A 153 -13.25 11.50 -28.68
C LYS A 153 -12.08 11.20 -27.73
N LEU A 154 -10.99 11.98 -27.81
CA LEU A 154 -9.83 11.81 -26.92
C LEU A 154 -10.18 12.01 -25.44
N ILE A 155 -11.05 12.97 -25.15
CA ILE A 155 -11.57 13.19 -23.79
C ILE A 155 -12.36 11.96 -23.31
N ALA A 156 -13.29 11.46 -24.12
CA ALA A 156 -14.09 10.30 -23.76
C ALA A 156 -13.24 9.03 -23.56
N GLU A 157 -12.21 8.81 -24.40
CA GLU A 157 -11.26 7.71 -24.24
C GLU A 157 -10.46 7.84 -22.93
N PHE A 158 -10.00 9.06 -22.61
CA PHE A 158 -9.31 9.32 -21.36
C PHE A 158 -10.21 9.08 -20.15
N GLU A 159 -11.42 9.64 -20.14
CA GLU A 159 -12.38 9.49 -19.03
C GLU A 159 -12.78 8.03 -18.81
N THR A 160 -12.98 7.27 -19.89
CA THR A 160 -13.29 5.83 -19.80
C THR A 160 -12.13 5.06 -19.16
N LEU A 161 -10.90 5.33 -19.59
CA LEU A 161 -9.72 4.68 -19.03
C LEU A 161 -9.48 5.10 -17.57
N ASP A 162 -9.65 6.39 -17.24
CA ASP A 162 -9.50 6.91 -15.88
C ASP A 162 -10.53 6.27 -14.95
N ALA A 163 -11.79 6.17 -15.38
CA ALA A 163 -12.85 5.51 -14.64
C ALA A 163 -12.53 4.01 -14.40
N GLU A 164 -12.01 3.30 -15.40
CA GLU A 164 -11.56 1.91 -15.24
C GLU A 164 -10.45 1.79 -14.18
N LYS A 165 -9.45 2.69 -14.19
CA LYS A 165 -8.35 2.66 -13.22
C LYS A 165 -8.80 3.04 -11.81
N VAL A 166 -9.75 3.97 -11.68
CA VAL A 166 -10.38 4.32 -10.40
C VAL A 166 -11.20 3.14 -9.85
N ALA A 167 -12.05 2.52 -10.67
CA ALA A 167 -12.82 1.36 -10.25
C ALA A 167 -11.91 0.19 -9.83
N LYS A 168 -10.78 0.01 -10.51
CA LYS A 168 -9.77 -0.98 -10.13
C LYS A 168 -9.13 -0.67 -8.78
N TYR A 169 -8.82 0.60 -8.50
CA TYR A 169 -8.34 1.03 -7.18
C TYR A 169 -9.38 0.72 -6.08
N GLU A 170 -10.64 1.10 -6.29
CA GLU A 170 -11.74 0.88 -5.33
C GLU A 170 -11.95 -0.61 -5.06
N THR A 171 -11.86 -1.45 -6.10
CA THR A 171 -11.94 -2.92 -5.95
C THR A 171 -10.81 -3.45 -5.07
N LEU A 172 -9.58 -2.96 -5.25
CA LEU A 172 -8.44 -3.35 -4.42
C LEU A 172 -8.59 -2.84 -2.98
N GLU A 173 -9.16 -1.66 -2.77
CA GLU A 173 -9.44 -1.16 -1.43
C GLU A 173 -10.45 -2.05 -0.68
N GLN A 174 -11.56 -2.42 -1.32
CA GLN A 174 -12.56 -3.31 -0.72
C GLN A 174 -11.98 -4.69 -0.41
N LYS A 175 -11.16 -5.23 -1.33
CA LYS A 175 -10.56 -6.55 -1.20
C LYS A 175 -9.64 -6.69 0.02
N LEU A 176 -9.13 -5.58 0.57
CA LEU A 176 -8.28 -5.58 1.77
C LEU A 176 -8.92 -6.34 2.95
N HIS A 177 -10.25 -6.32 3.06
CA HIS A 177 -11.00 -6.95 4.16
C HIS A 177 -11.45 -8.39 3.87
N GLU A 178 -11.25 -8.88 2.65
CA GLU A 178 -11.79 -10.17 2.15
C GLU A 178 -10.67 -11.07 1.61
N ILE A 179 -9.49 -11.04 2.24
CA ILE A 179 -8.32 -11.80 1.81
C ILE A 179 -8.47 -13.28 2.17
N GLU A 180 -8.61 -14.14 1.17
CA GLU A 180 -8.68 -15.60 1.35
C GLU A 180 -7.32 -16.30 1.23
N SER A 181 -6.36 -15.67 0.56
CA SER A 181 -5.03 -16.21 0.32
C SER A 181 -3.95 -15.15 0.50
N VAL A 182 -2.82 -15.54 1.09
CA VAL A 182 -1.67 -14.66 1.26
C VAL A 182 -1.07 -14.24 -0.09
N ASP A 183 -1.25 -15.04 -1.15
CA ASP A 183 -0.81 -14.69 -2.49
C ASP A 183 -1.58 -13.49 -3.07
N GLU A 184 -2.82 -13.27 -2.63
CA GLU A 184 -3.64 -12.14 -3.06
C GLU A 184 -3.09 -10.80 -2.57
N ILE A 185 -2.45 -10.77 -1.40
CA ILE A 185 -1.77 -9.58 -0.87
C ILE A 185 -0.67 -9.16 -1.85
N LYS A 186 0.16 -10.12 -2.31
CA LYS A 186 1.24 -9.85 -3.27
C LYS A 186 0.67 -9.38 -4.62
N GLN A 187 -0.39 -10.02 -5.09
CA GLN A 187 -1.03 -9.64 -6.35
C GLN A 187 -1.61 -8.22 -6.26
N ALA A 188 -2.32 -7.88 -5.19
CA ALA A 188 -2.89 -6.56 -4.98
C ALA A 188 -1.82 -5.47 -4.96
N ILE A 189 -0.69 -5.69 -4.27
CA ILE A 189 0.44 -4.76 -4.27
C ILE A 189 1.01 -4.57 -5.67
N ALA A 190 1.16 -5.64 -6.46
CA ALA A 190 1.64 -5.54 -7.83
C ALA A 190 0.69 -4.71 -8.70
N GLU A 191 -0.62 -4.93 -8.57
CA GLU A 191 -1.64 -4.15 -9.27
C GLU A 191 -1.66 -2.68 -8.85
N LEU A 192 -1.52 -2.40 -7.55
CA LEU A 192 -1.38 -1.02 -7.04
C LEU A 192 -0.12 -0.32 -7.59
N ASN A 193 1.00 -1.04 -7.72
CA ASN A 193 2.18 -0.48 -8.37
C ASN A 193 1.90 -0.11 -9.84
N THR A 194 1.15 -0.93 -10.58
CA THR A 194 0.75 -0.54 -11.96
C THR A 194 -0.16 0.70 -11.98
N LEU A 195 -1.04 0.87 -10.99
CA LEU A 195 -1.87 2.08 -10.86
C LEU A 195 -1.03 3.31 -10.51
N SER A 196 0.05 3.14 -9.74
CA SER A 196 0.97 4.23 -9.42
C SER A 196 1.77 4.74 -10.64
N GLU A 197 1.93 3.93 -11.68
CA GLU A 197 2.51 4.35 -12.95
C GLU A 197 1.51 5.14 -13.83
N TYR A 198 0.21 4.94 -13.61
CA TYR A 198 -0.86 5.62 -14.36
C TYR A 198 -1.30 6.93 -13.71
N PHE A 199 -1.59 6.92 -12.41
CA PHE A 199 -2.05 8.12 -11.71
C PHE A 199 -0.94 9.15 -11.62
N PHE A 200 -1.24 10.37 -12.05
CA PHE A 200 -0.26 11.46 -12.14
C PHE A 200 -0.46 12.54 -11.08
N ASP A 201 -1.63 12.68 -10.48
CA ASP A 201 -1.87 13.62 -9.38
C ASP A 201 -1.39 13.05 -8.04
N GLU A 202 -0.93 13.96 -7.19
CA GLU A 202 -0.32 13.61 -5.90
C GLU A 202 -1.30 13.00 -4.91
N VAL A 203 -2.59 13.36 -5.00
CA VAL A 203 -3.64 12.82 -4.13
C VAL A 203 -3.83 11.34 -4.38
N ARG A 204 -4.11 10.92 -5.63
CA ARG A 204 -4.29 9.51 -5.97
C ARG A 204 -3.00 8.70 -5.79
N LEU A 205 -1.84 9.29 -6.07
CA LEU A 205 -0.56 8.64 -5.78
C LEU A 205 -0.35 8.40 -4.28
N SER A 206 -0.75 9.35 -3.43
CA SER A 206 -0.72 9.19 -1.97
C SER A 206 -1.68 8.10 -1.50
N GLN A 207 -2.90 8.07 -2.03
CA GLN A 207 -3.91 7.04 -1.77
C GLN A 207 -3.42 5.63 -2.12
N VAL A 208 -2.82 5.46 -3.31
CA VAL A 208 -2.22 4.18 -3.74
C VAL A 208 -1.10 3.76 -2.80
N LYS A 209 -0.18 4.68 -2.44
CA LYS A 209 0.91 4.39 -1.49
C LYS A 209 0.39 4.00 -0.11
N GLY A 210 -0.66 4.67 0.37
CA GLY A 210 -1.33 4.34 1.64
C GLY A 210 -1.89 2.92 1.63
N LEU A 211 -2.62 2.56 0.57
CA LEU A 211 -3.20 1.22 0.41
C LEU A 211 -2.13 0.13 0.27
N ILE A 212 -1.03 0.40 -0.45
CA ILE A 212 0.15 -0.49 -0.48
C ILE A 212 0.69 -0.69 0.94
N GLY A 213 0.76 0.37 1.75
CA GLY A 213 1.14 0.30 3.16
C GLY A 213 0.26 -0.66 3.95
N GLN A 214 -1.06 -0.50 3.84
CA GLN A 214 -2.05 -1.35 4.52
C GLN A 214 -1.93 -2.82 4.12
N TYR A 215 -1.78 -3.13 2.82
CA TYR A 215 -1.51 -4.48 2.36
C TYR A 215 -0.20 -5.06 2.91
N ASN A 216 0.85 -4.23 3.04
CA ASN A 216 2.09 -4.68 3.65
C ASN A 216 1.96 -4.95 5.16
N ASP A 217 1.08 -4.22 5.83
CA ASP A 217 0.79 -4.41 7.26
C ASP A 217 0.06 -5.73 7.53
N LEU A 218 -0.74 -6.23 6.58
CA LEU A 218 -1.34 -7.57 6.68
C LEU A 218 -0.29 -8.69 6.85
N TYR A 219 0.90 -8.57 6.25
CA TYR A 219 1.96 -9.55 6.52
C TYR A 219 2.40 -9.56 7.99
N LYS A 220 2.30 -8.44 8.70
CA LYS A 220 2.69 -8.36 10.12
C LYS A 220 1.68 -9.06 11.04
N SER A 221 0.43 -9.24 10.60
CA SER A 221 -0.61 -9.93 11.35
C SER A 221 -0.73 -11.42 11.00
N ILE A 222 0.18 -11.94 10.16
CA ILE A 222 0.26 -13.37 9.88
C ILE A 222 0.79 -14.12 11.10
N SER A 223 0.12 -15.22 11.43
CA SER A 223 0.53 -16.16 12.47
C SER A 223 0.32 -17.59 11.99
N VAL A 224 0.87 -18.55 12.71
CA VAL A 224 0.73 -19.97 12.42
C VAL A 224 0.15 -20.64 13.66
N THR A 225 -0.82 -21.51 13.46
CA THR A 225 -1.42 -22.33 14.52
C THR A 225 -1.42 -23.80 14.13
N GLY A 226 -1.71 -24.67 15.07
CA GLY A 226 -1.91 -26.08 14.78
C GLY A 226 -2.30 -26.91 15.98
N THR A 227 -2.59 -28.18 15.71
CA THR A 227 -3.07 -29.17 16.67
C THR A 227 -2.57 -30.57 16.32
N PHE A 228 -2.27 -31.38 17.33
CA PHE A 228 -1.98 -32.80 17.14
C PHE A 228 -3.24 -33.56 16.70
N ILE A 229 -3.02 -34.55 15.84
CA ILE A 229 -4.02 -35.51 15.36
C ILE A 229 -3.49 -36.91 15.70
N GLU A 230 -4.39 -37.89 15.80
CA GLU A 230 -4.03 -39.29 16.04
C GLU A 230 -2.96 -39.83 15.07
N GLY A 231 -2.06 -40.66 15.60
CA GLY A 231 -1.12 -41.45 14.80
C GLY A 231 0.09 -40.70 14.27
N GLY A 232 0.74 -39.86 15.09
CA GLY A 232 1.98 -39.17 14.69
C GLY A 232 1.76 -38.09 13.64
N LYS A 233 0.63 -37.40 13.73
CA LYS A 233 0.25 -36.34 12.79
C LYS A 233 0.05 -35.02 13.52
N TYR A 234 0.45 -33.94 12.87
CA TYR A 234 0.22 -32.58 13.33
C TYR A 234 -0.39 -31.77 12.19
N GLN A 235 -1.52 -31.12 12.43
CA GLN A 235 -2.14 -30.23 11.47
C GLN A 235 -1.77 -28.80 11.80
N CYS A 236 -1.30 -28.04 10.80
CA CYS A 236 -1.03 -26.61 10.96
C CYS A 236 -1.71 -25.78 9.88
N GLN A 237 -2.00 -24.53 10.23
CA GLN A 237 -2.66 -23.57 9.37
C GLN A 237 -2.08 -22.17 9.60
N VAL A 238 -2.07 -21.37 8.53
CA VAL A 238 -1.71 -19.95 8.60
C VAL A 238 -2.97 -19.13 8.86
N LEU A 239 -2.85 -18.17 9.77
CA LEU A 239 -3.92 -17.22 10.09
C LEU A 239 -3.50 -15.81 9.68
N LEU A 240 -4.44 -15.05 9.14
CA LEU A 240 -4.33 -13.61 8.93
C LEU A 240 -5.30 -12.91 9.89
N GLU A 241 -4.78 -12.10 10.80
CA GLU A 241 -5.60 -11.43 11.84
C GLU A 241 -6.43 -12.40 12.70
N GLY A 242 -5.99 -13.66 12.79
CA GLY A 242 -6.69 -14.74 13.50
C GLY A 242 -7.66 -15.55 12.63
N ASN A 243 -7.91 -15.14 11.38
CA ASN A 243 -8.76 -15.89 10.46
C ASN A 243 -7.93 -16.85 9.58
N PRO A 244 -8.42 -18.08 9.32
CA PRO A 244 -7.79 -19.01 8.39
C PRO A 244 -7.54 -18.40 7.00
N VAL A 245 -6.32 -18.54 6.48
CA VAL A 245 -5.95 -18.07 5.14
C VAL A 245 -5.17 -19.13 4.38
N LYS A 246 -5.39 -19.23 3.08
CA LYS A 246 -4.65 -20.16 2.20
C LYS A 246 -3.24 -19.65 1.95
N VAL A 247 -2.29 -20.58 1.88
CA VAL A 247 -0.89 -20.30 1.57
C VAL A 247 -0.35 -21.36 0.62
N SER A 248 0.30 -20.92 -0.46
CA SER A 248 0.92 -21.80 -1.44
C SER A 248 2.27 -22.37 -0.99
N SER A 249 2.95 -21.71 -0.06
CA SER A 249 4.24 -22.18 0.46
C SER A 249 4.10 -23.32 1.46
N THR A 250 4.66 -24.47 1.12
CA THR A 250 4.76 -25.62 2.03
C THR A 250 5.72 -25.30 3.18
N PRO A 251 5.34 -25.55 4.46
CA PRO A 251 6.23 -25.28 5.57
C PRO A 251 7.40 -26.25 5.60
N LYS A 252 8.55 -25.73 6.02
CA LYS A 252 9.72 -26.53 6.38
C LYS A 252 9.57 -26.99 7.82
N VAL A 253 9.68 -28.28 8.05
CA VAL A 253 9.54 -28.88 9.38
C VAL A 253 10.86 -29.53 9.79
N LYS A 254 11.29 -29.26 11.02
CA LYS A 254 12.40 -29.93 11.68
C LYS A 254 11.95 -30.47 13.04
N SER A 255 12.68 -31.44 13.56
CA SER A 255 12.53 -31.89 14.94
C SER A 255 13.90 -32.15 15.54
N ASN A 256 13.99 -32.07 16.86
CA ASN A 256 15.16 -32.48 17.63
C ASN A 256 15.25 -34.00 17.81
N CYS A 257 14.13 -34.74 17.74
CA CYS A 257 14.09 -36.19 17.95
C CYS A 257 13.28 -36.95 16.89
N ALA A 258 12.20 -36.36 16.36
CA ALA A 258 11.28 -37.08 15.48
C ALA A 258 11.87 -37.28 14.08
N SER A 259 11.62 -38.47 13.52
CA SER A 259 12.12 -38.88 12.21
C SER A 259 11.00 -39.02 11.18
N GLN A 260 11.36 -39.32 9.92
CA GLN A 260 10.42 -39.55 8.81
C GLN A 260 9.41 -38.42 8.59
N ILE A 261 9.83 -37.18 8.82
CA ILE A 261 8.97 -36.00 8.74
C ILE A 261 8.57 -35.74 7.29
N SER A 262 7.27 -35.64 7.03
CA SER A 262 6.72 -35.25 5.73
C SER A 262 5.53 -34.32 5.88
N THR A 263 5.36 -33.39 4.94
CA THR A 263 4.29 -32.39 4.95
C THR A 263 3.44 -32.53 3.69
N ARG A 264 2.12 -32.51 3.84
CA ARG A 264 1.17 -32.53 2.71
C ARG A 264 0.08 -31.46 2.89
N PRO A 265 -0.28 -30.71 1.85
CA PRO A 265 -1.42 -29.81 1.91
C PRO A 265 -2.73 -30.60 1.98
N GLN A 266 -3.69 -30.11 2.76
CA GLN A 266 -5.04 -30.65 2.86
C GLN A 266 -6.01 -29.52 3.25
N ASP A 267 -7.02 -29.24 2.42
CA ASP A 267 -8.11 -28.30 2.72
C ASP A 267 -7.68 -26.90 3.22
N GLY A 268 -6.64 -26.32 2.61
CA GLY A 268 -6.09 -25.01 3.02
C GLY A 268 -5.24 -25.05 4.31
N MET A 269 -4.88 -26.25 4.76
CA MET A 269 -4.00 -26.54 5.89
C MET A 269 -2.86 -27.45 5.44
N PHE A 270 -1.97 -27.79 6.36
CA PHE A 270 -0.89 -28.75 6.13
C PHE A 270 -0.92 -29.85 7.20
N ILE A 271 -0.88 -31.10 6.75
CA ILE A 271 -0.69 -32.26 7.61
C ILE A 271 0.78 -32.64 7.59
N ILE A 272 1.38 -32.62 8.77
CA ILE A 272 2.75 -33.04 9.05
C ILE A 272 2.68 -34.43 9.66
N SER A 273 3.28 -35.42 9.01
CA SER A 273 3.43 -36.78 9.55
C SER A 273 4.86 -36.95 10.07
N TYR A 274 5.01 -37.58 11.23
CA TYR A 274 6.31 -37.81 11.88
C TYR A 274 6.31 -39.13 12.67
N ASN A 275 7.51 -39.68 12.90
CA ASN A 275 7.74 -40.82 13.80
C ASN A 275 8.46 -40.34 15.07
N ALA A 276 7.86 -40.56 16.24
CA ALA A 276 8.38 -40.14 17.54
C ALA A 276 8.87 -41.32 18.41
N GLN A 277 9.10 -42.51 17.85
CA GLN A 277 9.57 -43.68 18.60
C GLN A 277 10.90 -43.44 19.35
N ASP A 278 11.77 -42.62 18.78
CA ASP A 278 13.10 -42.32 19.35
C ASP A 278 13.10 -41.08 20.26
N CYS A 279 11.93 -40.46 20.49
CA CYS A 279 11.81 -39.27 21.34
C CYS A 279 11.72 -39.66 22.82
N LEU A 280 12.71 -39.25 23.61
CA LEU A 280 12.78 -39.57 25.03
C LEU A 280 11.75 -38.74 25.83
N PRO A 281 10.88 -39.33 26.67
CA PRO A 281 9.82 -38.60 27.38
C PRO A 281 10.31 -37.49 28.32
N GLU A 282 11.57 -37.58 28.75
CA GLU A 282 12.19 -36.66 29.72
C GLU A 282 12.79 -35.42 29.02
N GLU A 283 12.86 -35.43 27.69
CA GLU A 283 13.38 -34.34 26.87
C GLU A 283 12.25 -33.46 26.31
N GLU A 284 12.54 -32.17 26.11
CA GLU A 284 11.64 -31.23 25.46
C GLU A 284 11.62 -31.48 23.94
N ASN A 285 10.81 -32.46 23.54
CA ASN A 285 10.67 -32.88 22.15
C ASN A 285 9.71 -31.97 21.39
N LEU A 286 10.12 -31.46 20.23
CA LEU A 286 9.31 -30.51 19.45
C LEU A 286 9.41 -30.70 17.94
N LEU A 287 8.40 -30.21 17.24
CA LEU A 287 8.43 -29.89 15.82
C LEU A 287 8.61 -28.38 15.65
N ASP A 288 9.66 -27.95 14.96
CA ASP A 288 9.86 -26.57 14.52
C ASP A 288 9.33 -26.43 13.09
N ILE A 289 8.21 -25.71 12.95
CA ILE A 289 7.46 -25.52 11.72
C ILE A 289 7.69 -24.10 11.24
N THR A 290 8.30 -23.96 10.07
CA THR A 290 8.70 -22.67 9.52
C THR A 290 8.05 -22.43 8.15
N PHE A 291 7.27 -21.35 8.05
CA PHE A 291 6.79 -20.81 6.79
C PHE A 291 7.69 -19.67 6.31
N ILE A 292 7.93 -19.61 5.00
CA ILE A 292 8.52 -18.46 4.34
C ILE A 292 7.45 -17.84 3.47
N ILE A 293 7.05 -16.62 3.81
CA ILE A 293 5.98 -15.88 3.15
C ILE A 293 6.52 -14.48 2.86
N ASN A 294 6.53 -14.09 1.58
CA ASN A 294 7.09 -12.82 1.12
C ASN A 294 8.51 -12.54 1.66
N GLY A 295 9.36 -13.57 1.69
CA GLY A 295 10.72 -13.49 2.23
C GLY A 295 10.83 -13.41 3.76
N LYS A 296 9.71 -13.26 4.49
CA LYS A 296 9.67 -13.26 5.96
C LYS A 296 9.46 -14.67 6.50
N ARG A 297 10.07 -14.94 7.64
CA ARG A 297 9.98 -16.22 8.35
C ARG A 297 8.91 -16.16 9.43
N TYR A 298 7.99 -17.12 9.43
CA TYR A 298 6.98 -17.33 10.47
C TYR A 298 7.21 -18.71 11.07
N GLN A 299 7.46 -18.78 12.38
CA GLN A 299 7.80 -20.02 13.07
C GLN A 299 6.71 -20.40 14.07
N HIS A 300 6.49 -21.70 14.19
CA HIS A 300 5.58 -22.31 15.15
C HIS A 300 6.24 -23.55 15.73
N GLN A 301 6.17 -23.71 17.05
CA GLN A 301 6.70 -24.87 17.75
C GLN A 301 5.54 -25.72 18.28
N ALA A 302 5.58 -27.02 18.00
CA ALA A 302 4.63 -28.00 18.52
C ALA A 302 5.35 -29.00 19.41
N PHE A 303 5.04 -29.00 20.71
CA PHE A 303 5.69 -29.87 21.69
C PHE A 303 5.05 -31.26 21.67
N LEU A 304 5.85 -32.30 21.45
CA LEU A 304 5.36 -33.67 21.29
C LEU A 304 4.76 -34.26 22.58
N SER A 305 5.05 -33.67 23.74
CA SER A 305 4.38 -33.99 25.00
C SER A 305 2.87 -33.76 24.93
N GLU A 306 2.41 -32.83 24.10
CA GLU A 306 0.98 -32.53 23.89
C GLU A 306 0.29 -33.62 23.03
N ALA A 307 1.02 -34.43 22.27
CA ALA A 307 0.46 -35.48 21.43
C ALA A 307 -0.17 -36.64 22.22
N GLY A 308 0.23 -36.80 23.49
CA GLY A 308 -0.31 -37.78 24.44
C GLY A 308 -1.52 -37.30 25.26
N GLY A 309 -2.00 -36.07 25.03
CA GLY A 309 -3.14 -35.44 25.70
C GLY A 309 -4.52 -35.94 25.26
N GLY A 310 -4.61 -37.18 24.75
CA GLY A 310 -5.90 -37.84 24.52
C GLY A 310 -6.61 -38.05 25.86
N VAL A 311 -7.93 -37.87 25.86
CA VAL A 311 -8.87 -37.99 27.00
C VAL A 311 -8.43 -39.09 27.98
N GLY A 312 -7.68 -38.73 29.02
CA GLY A 312 -7.21 -39.70 30.04
C GLY A 312 -5.81 -39.45 30.63
N SER A 313 -4.92 -38.69 30.00
CA SER A 313 -3.69 -38.22 30.66
C SER A 313 -3.96 -36.91 31.39
N GLY A 314 -3.47 -36.77 32.61
CA GLY A 314 -3.77 -35.64 33.50
C GLY A 314 -3.28 -34.26 33.05
N SER A 315 -2.70 -34.13 31.85
CA SER A 315 -2.28 -32.85 31.27
C SER A 315 -3.46 -32.18 30.53
N PHE A 316 -3.63 -30.88 30.74
CA PHE A 316 -4.67 -30.11 30.06
C PHE A 316 -3.99 -29.15 29.06
N SER A 317 -4.23 -29.35 27.76
CA SER A 317 -3.64 -28.53 26.70
C SER A 317 -4.40 -27.21 26.57
N VAL A 318 -3.96 -26.20 27.33
CA VAL A 318 -4.50 -24.83 27.29
C VAL A 318 -3.37 -23.87 26.93
N VAL A 319 -3.52 -23.16 25.80
CA VAL A 319 -2.50 -22.23 25.33
C VAL A 319 -3.05 -20.83 25.13
N PRO A 320 -2.27 -19.78 25.43
CA PRO A 320 -2.62 -18.42 25.04
C PRO A 320 -2.44 -18.23 23.52
N GLU A 321 -3.39 -17.57 22.87
CA GLU A 321 -3.35 -17.31 21.43
C GLU A 321 -3.87 -15.91 21.06
N GLY A 322 -3.56 -15.47 19.83
CA GLY A 322 -4.02 -14.18 19.31
C GLY A 322 -3.22 -13.00 19.85
N LYS A 323 -3.93 -11.96 20.33
CA LYS A 323 -3.35 -10.72 20.86
C LYS A 323 -3.95 -10.38 22.22
N ILE A 324 -3.19 -9.68 23.05
CA ILE A 324 -3.68 -9.13 24.32
C ILE A 324 -4.20 -7.72 24.10
N ILE A 325 -5.40 -7.43 24.57
CA ILE A 325 -5.97 -6.08 24.54
C ILE A 325 -5.88 -5.52 25.95
N LEU A 326 -5.21 -4.39 26.12
CA LEU A 326 -5.13 -3.68 27.40
C LEU A 326 -5.72 -2.28 27.24
N MET A 327 -6.71 -1.93 28.06
CA MET A 327 -7.40 -0.63 27.98
C MET A 327 -7.43 0.03 29.35
N ALA A 328 -6.81 1.21 29.46
CA ALA A 328 -6.87 2.02 30.66
C ALA A 328 -8.21 2.75 30.70
N ASP A 329 -8.85 2.81 31.88
CA ASP A 329 -10.07 3.60 32.07
C ASP A 329 -9.79 5.09 31.91
N SER A 330 -8.61 5.53 32.36
CA SER A 330 -8.16 6.92 32.25
C SER A 330 -6.65 7.02 32.01
N VAL A 331 -6.26 8.00 31.20
CA VAL A 331 -4.88 8.28 30.82
C VAL A 331 -4.56 9.74 31.11
N VAL A 332 -3.60 9.99 32.01
CA VAL A 332 -3.11 11.34 32.30
C VAL A 332 -1.78 11.54 31.58
N ALA A 333 -1.84 12.19 30.41
CA ALA A 333 -0.70 12.31 29.50
C ALA A 333 0.52 13.03 30.11
N VAL A 334 0.29 14.06 30.93
CA VAL A 334 1.34 14.93 31.49
C VAL A 334 2.37 14.17 32.32
N ASN A 335 1.93 13.16 33.06
CA ASN A 335 2.78 12.33 33.93
C ASN A 335 2.73 10.83 33.56
N ARG A 336 2.14 10.52 32.40
CA ARG A 336 1.99 9.16 31.85
C ARG A 336 1.41 8.16 32.84
N LYS A 337 0.43 8.61 33.63
CA LYS A 337 -0.30 7.75 34.56
C LYS A 337 -1.49 7.11 33.89
N LEU A 338 -1.65 5.81 34.11
CA LEU A 338 -2.78 5.01 33.68
C LEU A 338 -3.55 4.58 34.93
N PHE A 339 -4.87 4.65 34.87
CA PHE A 339 -5.74 4.21 35.96
C PHE A 339 -6.59 3.05 35.47
N ASN A 340 -6.52 1.94 36.21
CA ASN A 340 -7.24 0.69 35.98
C ASN A 340 -7.06 0.12 34.56
N ILE A 341 -6.45 -1.06 34.45
CA ILE A 341 -6.19 -1.67 33.14
C ILE A 341 -7.11 -2.86 32.93
N ASN A 342 -8.06 -2.71 32.00
CA ASN A 342 -8.90 -3.80 31.50
C ASN A 342 -8.10 -4.67 30.54
N ILE A 343 -8.00 -5.95 30.84
CA ILE A 343 -7.20 -6.93 30.09
C ILE A 343 -8.15 -7.94 29.45
N ARG A 344 -7.97 -8.17 28.14
CA ARG A 344 -8.60 -9.28 27.43
C ARG A 344 -7.52 -10.19 26.87
N LEU A 345 -7.57 -11.45 27.28
CA LEU A 345 -6.68 -12.52 26.84
C LEU A 345 -7.52 -13.68 26.28
N THR A 346 -7.06 -14.27 25.18
CA THR A 346 -7.68 -15.46 24.61
C THR A 346 -6.85 -16.69 24.96
N LEU A 347 -7.53 -17.70 25.51
CA LEU A 347 -6.98 -19.03 25.74
C LEU A 347 -7.70 -20.03 24.84
N ASN A 348 -6.98 -21.01 24.32
CA ASN A 348 -7.54 -22.11 23.57
C ASN A 348 -7.39 -23.39 24.38
N ASN A 349 -8.52 -23.90 24.88
CA ASN A 349 -8.60 -25.20 25.50
C ASN A 349 -8.67 -26.27 24.41
N ARG A 350 -7.50 -26.66 23.91
CA ARG A 350 -7.34 -27.67 22.85
C ARG A 350 -7.76 -29.04 23.34
N GLY A 351 -7.40 -29.37 24.58
CA GLY A 351 -7.68 -30.67 25.20
C GLY A 351 -9.16 -30.91 25.53
N GLY A 352 -9.94 -29.84 25.73
CA GLY A 352 -11.36 -29.93 26.11
C GLY A 352 -11.59 -30.36 27.56
N THR A 353 -10.55 -30.74 28.29
CA THR A 353 -10.57 -30.98 29.73
C THR A 353 -10.84 -29.65 30.45
N PRO A 354 -11.69 -29.62 31.48
CA PRO A 354 -11.83 -28.45 32.33
C PRO A 354 -10.49 -28.02 32.94
N PHE A 355 -10.26 -26.72 33.04
CA PHE A 355 -9.06 -26.16 33.65
C PHE A 355 -9.43 -25.03 34.61
N GLY A 356 -8.67 -24.90 35.69
CA GLY A 356 -8.65 -23.76 36.59
C GLY A 356 -7.55 -22.79 36.16
N LEU A 357 -7.82 -21.50 36.19
CA LEU A 357 -6.83 -20.44 36.06
C LEU A 357 -6.46 -19.99 37.47
N LYS A 358 -5.20 -20.12 37.89
CA LYS A 358 -4.73 -19.79 39.25
C LYS A 358 -3.93 -18.51 39.34
N ALA A 359 -3.08 -18.25 38.35
CA ALA A 359 -2.29 -17.03 38.34
C ALA A 359 -2.07 -16.54 36.90
N LEU A 360 -1.94 -15.23 36.75
CA LEU A 360 -1.62 -14.54 35.51
C LEU A 360 -0.59 -13.45 35.79
N GLU A 361 0.56 -13.55 35.16
CA GLU A 361 1.64 -12.57 35.26
C GLU A 361 1.91 -11.99 33.87
N LEU A 362 1.85 -10.67 33.74
CA LEU A 362 2.06 -9.94 32.49
C LEU A 362 3.14 -8.87 32.64
N HIS A 363 4.16 -8.96 31.81
CA HIS A 363 5.23 -8.00 31.61
C HIS A 363 4.92 -7.20 30.35
N VAL A 364 4.26 -6.07 30.53
CA VAL A 364 3.95 -5.13 29.44
C VAL A 364 5.17 -4.23 29.24
N PRO A 365 5.80 -4.18 28.05
CA PRO A 365 7.04 -3.43 27.84
C PRO A 365 6.97 -1.95 28.23
N GLU A 366 5.80 -1.35 28.05
CA GLU A 366 5.52 0.05 28.34
C GLU A 366 5.17 0.31 29.80
N ILE A 367 4.96 -0.70 30.65
CA ILE A 367 4.63 -0.50 32.07
C ILE A 367 5.88 -0.74 32.92
N SER A 368 6.06 0.05 33.98
CA SER A 368 7.20 -0.08 34.90
C SER A 368 7.17 -1.36 35.71
N THR A 369 5.99 -1.76 36.17
CA THR A 369 5.75 -2.89 37.05
C THR A 369 4.96 -3.98 36.33
N PRO A 370 5.26 -5.28 36.57
CA PRO A 370 4.43 -6.36 36.07
C PRO A 370 3.00 -6.26 36.62
N ILE A 371 2.03 -6.69 35.81
CA ILE A 371 0.66 -6.87 36.26
C ILE A 371 0.53 -8.32 36.72
N ILE A 372 0.18 -8.52 37.98
CA ILE A 372 0.11 -9.84 38.62
C ILE A 372 -1.30 -10.04 39.17
N PHE A 373 -1.87 -11.18 38.83
CA PHE A 373 -3.08 -11.72 39.44
C PHE A 373 -2.73 -13.08 40.02
N ASP A 374 -2.84 -13.20 41.33
CA ASP A 374 -2.66 -14.46 42.06
C ASP A 374 -4.01 -14.93 42.61
N ASP A 375 -4.07 -16.20 43.00
CA ASP A 375 -5.24 -16.84 43.60
C ASP A 375 -6.54 -16.66 42.81
N ILE A 376 -6.44 -16.68 41.48
CA ILE A 376 -7.61 -16.74 40.61
C ILE A 376 -8.26 -18.11 40.86
N ASP A 377 -9.56 -18.14 41.19
CA ASP A 377 -10.31 -19.38 41.42
C ASP A 377 -11.30 -19.66 40.28
N GLY A 378 -10.94 -19.24 39.07
CA GLY A 378 -11.78 -19.37 37.88
C GLY A 378 -11.65 -20.76 37.25
N VAL A 379 -12.75 -21.51 37.16
CA VAL A 379 -12.80 -22.82 36.49
C VAL A 379 -13.56 -22.72 35.18
N TYR A 380 -12.92 -23.15 34.10
CA TYR A 380 -13.44 -23.10 32.73
C TYR A 380 -13.61 -24.51 32.19
N LYS A 381 -14.80 -24.79 31.63
CA LYS A 381 -15.17 -26.12 31.11
C LYS A 381 -15.32 -26.14 29.58
N THR A 382 -15.26 -24.98 28.94
CA THR A 382 -15.46 -24.83 27.51
C THR A 382 -14.25 -25.38 26.75
N LYS A 383 -14.51 -26.24 25.76
CA LYS A 383 -13.52 -26.66 24.77
C LYS A 383 -13.37 -25.57 23.70
N GLY A 384 -12.14 -25.35 23.22
CA GLY A 384 -11.83 -24.30 22.25
C GLY A 384 -11.62 -22.94 22.92
N ILE A 385 -12.09 -21.88 22.27
CA ILE A 385 -11.76 -20.50 22.63
C ILE A 385 -12.45 -20.08 23.94
N VAL A 386 -11.65 -19.58 24.87
CA VAL A 386 -12.07 -19.00 26.15
C VAL A 386 -11.50 -17.59 26.26
N GLN A 387 -12.37 -16.60 26.45
CA GLN A 387 -11.94 -15.22 26.70
C GLN A 387 -11.83 -14.96 28.20
N ILE A 388 -10.62 -14.62 28.63
CA ILE A 388 -10.32 -14.17 29.98
C ILE A 388 -10.40 -12.65 30.00
N LYS A 389 -11.22 -12.12 30.91
CA LYS A 389 -11.33 -10.69 31.19
C LYS A 389 -10.85 -10.45 32.61
N ALA A 390 -9.89 -9.55 32.78
CA ALA A 390 -9.34 -9.19 34.07
C ALA A 390 -9.24 -7.67 34.19
N LEU A 391 -9.35 -7.15 35.41
CA LEU A 391 -9.19 -5.73 35.72
C LEU A 391 -8.03 -5.58 36.69
N ALA A 392 -6.94 -4.95 36.24
CA ALA A 392 -5.85 -4.56 37.13
C ALA A 392 -6.17 -3.20 37.73
N GLU A 393 -6.70 -3.18 38.95
CA GLU A 393 -7.06 -1.93 39.65
C GLU A 393 -5.81 -1.19 40.14
N GLY A 394 -5.85 0.14 40.07
CA GLY A 394 -4.82 1.01 40.61
C GLY A 394 -4.15 1.91 39.58
N GLU A 395 -3.02 2.50 40.01
CA GLU A 395 -2.23 3.45 39.23
C GLU A 395 -1.00 2.77 38.64
N PHE A 396 -0.78 2.94 37.33
CA PHE A 396 0.38 2.44 36.61
C PHE A 396 1.09 3.58 35.89
N THR A 397 2.39 3.46 35.71
CA THR A 397 3.20 4.46 34.99
C THR A 397 3.69 3.90 33.66
N ALA A 398 3.33 4.57 32.57
CA ALA A 398 3.81 4.23 31.24
C ALA A 398 5.22 4.81 30.97
N LYS A 399 6.10 3.99 30.40
CA LYS A 399 7.46 4.31 29.94
C LYS A 399 7.40 4.91 28.55
N GLU A 400 8.50 5.56 28.13
CA GLU A 400 8.66 5.94 26.71
C GLU A 400 8.69 4.69 25.84
N LYS A 401 7.79 4.67 24.86
CA LYS A 401 7.77 3.66 23.80
C LYS A 401 9.09 3.75 23.06
N LYS A 402 10.00 2.81 23.34
CA LYS A 402 11.16 2.59 22.47
C LYS A 402 10.61 2.16 21.13
N ALA A 403 11.05 2.81 20.05
CA ALA A 403 10.67 2.47 18.68
C ALA A 403 11.20 1.06 18.32
N SER A 404 10.48 0.03 18.74
CA SER A 404 10.65 -1.34 18.30
C SER A 404 9.42 -1.73 17.50
N ALA A 405 9.63 -2.22 16.28
CA ALA A 405 8.57 -2.69 15.39
C ALA A 405 7.88 -3.98 15.90
N PHE A 406 8.40 -4.59 16.98
CA PHE A 406 7.91 -5.83 17.56
C PHE A 406 8.02 -5.76 19.08
N SER A 407 6.92 -5.43 19.74
CA SER A 407 6.81 -5.43 21.20
C SER A 407 5.79 -6.50 21.58
N PHE A 408 6.16 -7.41 22.48
CA PHE A 408 5.30 -8.50 22.96
C PHE A 408 5.09 -8.34 24.45
N VAL A 409 3.88 -8.62 24.92
CA VAL A 409 3.67 -8.87 26.36
C VAL A 409 4.25 -10.24 26.65
N GLN A 410 5.20 -10.28 27.56
CA GLN A 410 5.78 -11.53 28.06
C GLN A 410 5.13 -11.88 29.39
N GLY A 411 5.14 -13.14 29.78
CA GLY A 411 4.52 -13.52 31.03
C GLY A 411 4.36 -15.00 31.22
N SER A 412 3.52 -15.33 32.19
CA SER A 412 3.16 -16.71 32.43
C SER A 412 1.75 -16.83 32.97
N ILE A 413 1.17 -18.01 32.74
CA ILE A 413 -0.15 -18.37 33.22
C ILE A 413 -0.02 -19.68 33.98
N THR A 414 -0.54 -19.71 35.20
CA THR A 414 -0.61 -20.92 36.00
C THR A 414 -2.01 -21.48 35.93
N PHE A 415 -2.11 -22.73 35.53
CA PHE A 415 -3.33 -23.47 35.39
C PHE A 415 -3.35 -24.64 36.37
N VAL A 416 -4.55 -25.09 36.74
CA VAL A 416 -4.76 -26.23 37.62
C VAL A 416 -5.83 -27.15 37.06
N ASN A 417 -5.58 -28.45 37.06
CA ASN A 417 -6.61 -29.43 36.78
C ASN A 417 -7.59 -29.48 37.96
N PRO A 418 -8.88 -29.13 37.78
CA PRO A 418 -9.85 -29.05 38.88
C PRO A 418 -10.22 -30.41 39.46
N VAL A 419 -9.89 -31.52 38.79
CA VAL A 419 -10.18 -32.88 39.24
C VAL A 419 -8.98 -33.50 39.96
N THR A 420 -7.78 -33.33 39.41
CA THR A 420 -6.57 -33.99 39.94
C THR A 420 -5.72 -33.07 40.83
N GLY A 421 -5.93 -31.76 40.79
CA GLY A 421 -5.08 -30.77 41.46
C GLY A 421 -3.72 -30.55 40.79
N ALA A 422 -3.44 -31.18 39.65
CA ALA A 422 -2.19 -31.01 38.92
C ALA A 422 -2.04 -29.55 38.47
N VAL A 423 -0.83 -28.98 38.63
CA VAL A 423 -0.52 -27.59 38.27
C VAL A 423 0.37 -27.57 37.03
N GLU A 424 0.03 -26.75 36.04
CA GLU A 424 0.88 -26.48 34.87
C GLU A 424 1.10 -24.98 34.69
N ARG A 425 2.28 -24.60 34.19
CA ARG A 425 2.62 -23.20 33.91
C ARG A 425 2.93 -23.03 32.43
N ALA A 426 2.14 -22.22 31.74
CA ALA A 426 2.37 -21.85 30.35
C ALA A 426 3.13 -20.52 30.28
N ARG A 427 4.13 -20.43 29.40
CA ARG A 427 4.75 -19.15 29.04
C ARG A 427 3.86 -18.41 28.06
N LEU A 428 3.83 -17.09 28.20
CA LEU A 428 3.07 -16.19 27.35
C LEU A 428 4.02 -15.22 26.65
N SER A 429 3.87 -15.09 25.33
CA SER A 429 4.55 -14.10 24.51
C SER A 429 3.62 -13.73 23.35
N LEU A 430 2.77 -12.73 23.55
CA LEU A 430 1.73 -12.35 22.59
C LEU A 430 1.86 -10.87 22.16
N PRO A 431 1.51 -10.54 20.91
CA PRO A 431 1.35 -9.15 20.50
C PRO A 431 0.24 -8.49 21.33
N TYR A 432 0.30 -7.17 21.47
CA TYR A 432 -0.66 -6.43 22.28
C TYR A 432 -1.11 -5.10 21.67
N VAL A 433 -2.25 -4.60 22.12
CA VAL A 433 -2.81 -3.29 21.77
C VAL A 433 -3.16 -2.54 23.05
N THR A 434 -2.86 -1.25 23.09
CA THR A 434 -3.17 -0.32 24.18
C THR A 434 -4.01 0.87 23.68
N ASN A 435 -4.69 1.58 24.58
CA ASN A 435 -5.33 2.88 24.30
C ASN A 435 -4.55 4.08 24.87
N TRP A 436 -3.38 3.83 25.45
CA TRP A 436 -2.44 4.85 25.85
C TRP A 436 -1.26 4.80 24.89
N GLU A 437 -1.20 5.74 23.95
CA GLU A 437 -0.02 5.96 23.09
C GLU A 437 0.64 7.30 23.42
#